data_AF-Q8IA63-F1
#
_entry.id   AF-Q8IA63-F1
#
_cell.length_a   1.000
_cell.length_b   1.000
_cell.length_c   1.000
_cell.angle_alpha   90.00
_cell.angle_beta   90.00
_cell.angle_gamma   90.00
#
_symmetry.space_group_name_H-M   'P 1'
#
loop_
_entity.id
_entity.type
_entity.pdbx_description
1 polymer ?
#
loop_
_entity_poly.entity_id
_entity_poly.type
_entity_poly.pdbx_seq_one_letter_code
_entity_poly.pdbx_strand_id
1 'polypeptide(L)'
;MKILTVFLLVAISANCATPCDHQDAVKSMECKPLLGQLAGEMAKHADIPPPDELKEFSLLCEQTLACMEQVKCDLLKNATGLIAKTCTGIKLMSGPFGQCIDDLRSTPPSLKKYPCGRFLKTEKGRPGNCQMYQDELECTKHLTSDRCGKEAVDSMNKHMGYILGMMECPVSV
;
A
#
# COMPACT_ATOMS: atom_id res chain seq x y z
N MET A 1 38.81 29.04 38.31
CA MET A 1 39.43 28.82 36.98
C MET A 1 39.61 27.32 36.77
N LYS A 2 39.24 26.82 35.57
CA LYS A 2 39.03 25.40 35.14
C LYS A 2 37.64 24.84 35.53
N ILE A 3 36.57 25.15 34.78
CA ILE A 3 36.14 24.60 33.46
C ILE A 3 35.89 23.08 33.58
N LEU A 4 34.65 22.66 33.87
CA LEU A 4 33.61 22.26 32.92
C LEU A 4 33.89 20.91 32.25
N THR A 5 33.60 19.82 32.96
CA THR A 5 33.49 18.47 32.40
C THR A 5 32.02 18.12 32.19
N VAL A 6 31.46 18.67 31.11
CA VAL A 6 30.26 18.13 30.45
C VAL A 6 30.74 16.97 29.58
N PHE A 7 30.77 15.75 30.14
CA PHE A 7 31.03 14.55 29.37
C PHE A 7 29.71 13.97 28.85
N LEU A 8 29.55 14.13 27.54
CA LEU A 8 28.73 13.37 26.60
C LEU A 8 28.01 12.14 27.18
N LEU A 9 26.71 12.29 27.42
CA LEU A 9 25.72 11.23 27.26
C LEU A 9 25.02 11.43 25.91
N VAL A 10 25.80 11.38 24.83
CA VAL A 10 25.25 11.12 23.50
C VAL A 10 25.17 9.60 23.40
N ALA A 11 24.07 9.05 23.91
CA ALA A 11 23.69 7.68 23.63
C ALA A 11 23.42 7.60 22.13
N ILE A 12 24.40 7.07 21.42
CA ILE A 12 24.33 6.70 20.01
C ILE A 12 23.19 5.70 19.90
N SER A 13 22.02 6.14 19.42
CA SER A 13 20.98 5.25 18.92
C SER A 13 21.49 4.62 17.63
N ALA A 14 22.41 3.67 17.75
CA ALA A 14 22.66 2.72 16.68
C ALA A 14 21.34 1.98 16.48
N ASN A 15 20.75 2.09 15.28
CA ASN A 15 19.68 1.20 14.84
C ASN A 15 20.26 -0.23 14.79
N CYS A 16 20.37 -0.88 15.95
CA CYS A 16 20.74 -2.27 16.04
C CYS A 16 19.56 -3.06 15.49
N ALA A 17 19.75 -3.68 14.32
CA ALA A 17 18.78 -4.63 13.79
C ALA A 17 18.49 -5.68 14.85
N THR A 18 17.21 -5.99 15.08
CA THR A 18 16.80 -7.01 16.05
C THR A 18 17.17 -8.38 15.48
N PRO A 19 18.11 -9.12 16.11
CA PRO A 19 18.52 -10.42 15.62
C PRO A 19 17.38 -11.43 15.80
N CYS A 20 17.35 -12.45 14.95
CA CYS A 20 16.37 -13.52 15.07
C CYS A 20 16.68 -14.43 16.25
N ASP A 21 15.67 -14.73 17.05
CA ASP A 21 15.72 -15.80 18.04
C ASP A 21 14.90 -17.04 17.60
N HIS A 22 14.92 -18.08 18.43
CA HIS A 22 14.17 -19.30 18.15
C HIS A 22 12.64 -19.06 18.14
N GLN A 23 12.13 -18.12 18.94
CA GLN A 23 10.70 -17.83 19.00
C GLN A 23 10.21 -17.16 17.72
N ASP A 24 11.02 -16.27 17.13
CA ASP A 24 10.75 -15.67 15.83
C ASP A 24 10.67 -16.74 14.71
N ALA A 25 11.57 -17.72 14.73
CA ALA A 25 11.54 -18.83 13.78
C ALA A 25 10.26 -19.66 13.93
N VAL A 26 9.86 -20.00 15.16
CA VAL A 26 8.62 -20.74 15.44
C VAL A 26 7.40 -19.98 14.92
N LYS A 27 7.26 -18.71 15.27
CA LYS A 27 6.13 -17.88 14.81
C LYS A 27 6.08 -17.74 13.30
N SER A 28 7.24 -17.54 12.66
CA SER A 28 7.30 -17.49 11.20
C SER A 28 6.88 -18.82 10.56
N MET A 29 7.17 -19.97 11.19
CA MET A 29 6.71 -21.27 10.72
C MET A 29 5.20 -21.45 10.91
N GLU A 30 4.62 -20.93 12.00
CA GLU A 30 3.17 -20.94 12.25
C GLU A 30 2.40 -20.16 11.17
N CYS A 31 3.00 -19.09 10.62
CA CYS A 31 2.39 -18.31 9.54
C CYS A 31 2.59 -18.91 8.14
N LYS A 32 3.41 -19.96 8.00
CA LYS A 32 3.72 -20.58 6.70
C LYS A 32 2.48 -21.05 5.91
N PRO A 33 1.42 -21.62 6.53
CA PRO A 33 0.21 -21.99 5.80
C PRO A 33 -0.48 -20.78 5.16
N LEU A 34 -0.60 -19.67 5.89
CA LEU A 34 -1.19 -18.42 5.38
C LEU A 34 -0.34 -17.82 4.26
N LEU A 35 0.99 -17.79 4.43
CA LEU A 35 1.92 -17.36 3.38
C LEU A 35 1.79 -18.23 2.12
N GLY A 36 1.63 -19.55 2.29
CA GLY A 36 1.44 -20.48 1.19
C GLY A 36 0.11 -20.28 0.46
N GLN A 37 -0.99 -20.06 1.19
CA GLN A 37 -2.28 -19.70 0.60
C GLN A 37 -2.20 -18.39 -0.17
N LEU A 38 -1.57 -17.38 0.43
CA LEU A 38 -1.41 -16.07 -0.19
C LEU A 38 -0.58 -16.16 -1.48
N ALA A 39 0.53 -16.89 -1.46
CA ALA A 39 1.35 -17.13 -2.66
C ALA A 39 0.57 -17.92 -3.73
N GLY A 40 -0.25 -18.89 -3.31
CA GLY A 40 -1.14 -19.62 -4.21
C GLY A 40 -2.15 -18.70 -4.90
N GLU A 41 -2.76 -17.77 -4.16
CA GLU A 41 -3.71 -16.81 -4.71
C GLU A 41 -3.02 -15.82 -5.67
N MET A 42 -1.85 -15.30 -5.28
CA MET A 42 -1.02 -14.48 -6.16
C MET A 42 -0.67 -15.19 -7.48
N ALA A 43 -0.45 -16.52 -7.44
CA ALA A 43 -0.08 -17.29 -8.62
C ALA A 43 -1.27 -17.60 -9.56
N LYS A 44 -2.52 -17.54 -9.07
CA LYS A 44 -3.71 -17.77 -9.90
C LYS A 44 -4.01 -16.63 -10.87
N HIS A 45 -3.59 -15.42 -10.52
CA HIS A 45 -4.00 -14.22 -11.21
C HIS A 45 -2.80 -13.52 -11.86
N ALA A 46 -2.70 -13.62 -13.19
CA ALA A 46 -1.72 -12.86 -13.97
C ALA A 46 -2.05 -11.35 -14.00
N ASP A 47 -3.35 -11.04 -13.90
CA ASP A 47 -3.91 -9.69 -13.85
C ASP A 47 -4.67 -9.47 -12.53
N ILE A 48 -5.08 -8.24 -12.23
CA ILE A 48 -5.87 -7.97 -11.00
C ILE A 48 -7.20 -8.75 -11.04
N PRO A 49 -7.52 -9.54 -9.99
CA PRO A 49 -8.77 -10.28 -9.90
C PRO A 49 -10.02 -9.37 -9.99
N PRO A 50 -11.19 -9.93 -10.35
CA PRO A 50 -12.48 -9.28 -10.17
C PRO A 50 -12.70 -8.76 -8.73
N PRO A 51 -13.53 -7.71 -8.51
CA PRO A 51 -13.64 -7.05 -7.21
C PRO A 51 -14.06 -7.94 -6.03
N ASP A 52 -14.88 -8.95 -6.27
CA ASP A 52 -15.33 -9.94 -5.29
C ASP A 52 -14.19 -10.86 -4.86
N GLU A 53 -13.45 -11.43 -5.80
CA GLU A 53 -12.24 -12.22 -5.53
C GLU A 53 -11.16 -11.37 -4.85
N LEU A 54 -11.04 -10.10 -5.24
CA LEU A 54 -10.08 -9.16 -4.64
C LEU A 54 -10.40 -8.86 -3.17
N LYS A 55 -11.68 -8.90 -2.76
CA LYS A 55 -12.07 -8.75 -1.34
C LYS A 55 -11.65 -9.95 -0.51
N GLU A 56 -11.89 -11.17 -1.00
CA GLU A 56 -11.44 -12.39 -0.31
C GLU A 56 -9.92 -12.41 -0.19
N PHE A 57 -9.23 -12.02 -1.26
CA PHE A 57 -7.79 -11.90 -1.27
C PHE A 57 -7.28 -10.84 -0.28
N SER A 58 -7.99 -9.71 -0.16
CA SER A 58 -7.69 -8.69 0.85
C SER A 58 -7.80 -9.24 2.28
N LEU A 59 -8.79 -10.09 2.57
CA LEU A 59 -8.92 -10.72 3.89
C LEU A 59 -7.77 -11.68 4.19
N LEU A 60 -7.36 -12.49 3.21
CA LEU A 60 -6.21 -13.38 3.35
C LEU A 60 -4.91 -12.59 3.59
N CYS A 61 -4.76 -11.44 2.92
CA CYS A 61 -3.68 -10.50 3.16
C CYS A 61 -3.66 -9.99 4.61
N GLU A 62 -4.80 -9.56 5.16
CA GLU A 62 -4.89 -9.10 6.54
C GLU A 62 -4.53 -10.19 7.54
N GLN A 63 -5.03 -11.41 7.35
CA GLN A 63 -4.70 -12.56 8.20
C GLN A 63 -3.21 -12.90 8.15
N THR A 64 -2.62 -12.89 6.95
CA THR A 64 -1.20 -13.19 6.76
C THR A 64 -0.32 -12.14 7.43
N LEU A 65 -0.63 -10.85 7.26
CA LEU A 65 0.12 -9.77 7.87
C LEU A 65 -0.01 -9.77 9.39
N ALA A 66 -1.22 -9.95 9.93
CA ALA A 66 -1.44 -10.04 11.37
C ALA A 66 -0.69 -11.22 12.01
N CYS A 67 -0.56 -12.34 11.29
CA CYS A 67 0.28 -13.45 11.74
C CYS A 67 1.77 -13.03 11.80
N MET A 68 2.27 -12.42 10.73
CA MET A 68 3.68 -12.03 10.64
C MET A 68 4.07 -10.86 11.56
N GLU A 69 3.13 -10.03 12.00
CA GLU A 69 3.36 -8.95 12.98
C GLU A 69 3.92 -9.48 14.32
N GLN A 70 3.71 -10.75 14.63
CA GLN A 70 4.21 -11.36 15.86
C GLN A 70 5.71 -11.68 15.82
N VAL A 71 6.30 -11.72 14.62
CA VAL A 71 7.74 -11.93 14.37
C VAL A 71 8.45 -10.59 14.57
N LYS A 72 9.44 -10.54 15.46
CA LYS A 72 10.16 -9.31 15.80
C LYS A 72 11.43 -9.12 15.01
N CYS A 73 12.13 -10.21 14.68
CA CYS A 73 13.36 -10.18 13.90
C CYS A 73 13.25 -9.40 12.59
N ASP A 74 14.21 -8.50 12.36
CA ASP A 74 14.18 -7.63 11.19
C ASP A 74 14.41 -8.37 9.88
N LEU A 75 15.20 -9.45 9.87
CA LEU A 75 15.42 -10.25 8.65
C LEU A 75 14.10 -10.82 8.11
N LEU A 76 13.29 -11.41 8.99
CA LEU A 76 12.01 -12.01 8.63
C LEU A 76 10.95 -10.94 8.34
N LYS A 77 10.91 -9.85 9.12
CA LYS A 77 10.05 -8.70 8.80
C LYS A 77 10.36 -8.12 7.41
N ASN A 78 11.64 -7.91 7.11
CA ASN A 78 12.07 -7.36 5.82
C ASN A 78 11.72 -8.32 4.66
N ALA A 79 11.89 -9.63 4.85
CA ALA A 79 11.47 -10.63 3.87
C ALA A 79 9.97 -10.54 3.53
N THR A 80 9.13 -10.18 4.51
CA THR A 80 7.69 -9.95 4.28
C THR A 80 7.33 -8.56 3.74
N GLY A 81 8.29 -7.65 3.61
CA GLY A 81 8.02 -6.27 3.17
C GLY A 81 7.37 -6.18 1.78
N LEU A 82 7.75 -7.08 0.86
CA LEU A 82 7.11 -7.15 -0.46
C LEU A 82 5.65 -7.61 -0.35
N ILE A 83 5.38 -8.60 0.50
CA ILE A 83 4.02 -9.11 0.76
C ILE A 83 3.15 -8.00 1.33
N ALA A 84 3.66 -7.24 2.32
CA ALA A 84 2.96 -6.11 2.90
C ALA A 84 2.61 -5.04 1.87
N LYS A 85 3.53 -4.72 0.95
CA LYS A 85 3.26 -3.79 -0.16
C LYS A 85 2.15 -4.33 -1.08
N THR A 86 2.26 -5.56 -1.55
CA THR A 86 1.25 -6.16 -2.42
C THR A 86 -0.12 -6.19 -1.76
N CYS A 87 -0.17 -6.58 -0.47
CA CYS A 87 -1.40 -6.58 0.32
C CYS A 87 -1.99 -5.18 0.52
N THR A 88 -1.15 -4.16 0.64
CA THR A 88 -1.62 -2.76 0.68
C THR A 88 -2.34 -2.40 -0.63
N GLY A 89 -1.79 -2.82 -1.77
CA GLY A 89 -2.43 -2.60 -3.06
C GLY A 89 -3.75 -3.34 -3.23
N ILE A 90 -3.79 -4.61 -2.84
CA ILE A 90 -5.00 -5.42 -2.87
C ILE A 90 -6.09 -4.75 -2.01
N LYS A 91 -5.76 -4.32 -0.78
CA LYS A 91 -6.69 -3.63 0.11
C LYS A 91 -7.18 -2.29 -0.44
N LEU A 92 -6.29 -1.53 -1.08
CA LEU A 92 -6.67 -0.27 -1.72
C LEU A 92 -7.66 -0.50 -2.87
N MET A 93 -7.37 -1.48 -3.72
CA MET A 93 -8.14 -1.77 -4.92
C MET A 93 -9.42 -2.59 -4.63
N SER A 94 -9.49 -3.32 -3.52
CA SER A 94 -10.73 -3.97 -3.06
C SER A 94 -11.68 -3.00 -2.34
N GLY A 95 -11.18 -1.84 -1.95
CA GLY A 95 -11.89 -0.84 -1.15
C GLY A 95 -12.62 0.24 -1.96
N PRO A 96 -13.13 1.28 -1.28
CA PRO A 96 -13.91 2.35 -1.90
C PRO A 96 -13.19 3.08 -3.05
N PHE A 97 -11.87 3.21 -2.97
CA PHE A 97 -11.09 3.84 -4.03
C PHE A 97 -10.98 2.96 -5.27
N GLY A 98 -10.70 1.66 -5.12
CA GLY A 98 -10.65 0.76 -6.28
C GLY A 98 -12.00 0.68 -7.01
N GLN A 99 -13.10 0.57 -6.25
CA GLN A 99 -14.44 0.63 -6.82
C GLN A 99 -14.67 1.94 -7.59
N CYS A 100 -14.28 3.08 -7.01
CA CYS A 100 -14.39 4.37 -7.67
C CYS A 100 -13.65 4.41 -9.02
N ILE A 101 -12.44 3.87 -9.07
CA ILE A 101 -11.65 3.84 -10.31
C ILE A 101 -12.35 2.97 -11.37
N ASP A 102 -12.90 1.83 -10.99
CA ASP A 102 -13.63 0.96 -11.93
C ASP A 102 -14.93 1.61 -12.43
N ASP A 103 -15.63 2.35 -11.57
CA ASP A 103 -16.82 3.13 -11.93
C ASP A 103 -16.45 4.29 -12.87
N LEU A 104 -15.34 4.98 -12.62
CA LEU A 104 -14.83 6.05 -13.48
C LEU A 104 -14.36 5.53 -14.84
N ARG A 105 -13.86 4.29 -14.93
CA ARG A 105 -13.54 3.65 -16.22
C ARG A 105 -14.81 3.28 -16.98
N SER A 106 -15.79 2.72 -16.28
CA SER A 106 -17.05 2.27 -16.88
C SER A 106 -17.92 3.45 -17.31
N THR A 107 -17.88 4.55 -16.55
CA THR A 107 -18.59 5.80 -16.84
C THR A 107 -17.63 6.99 -16.78
N PRO A 108 -16.85 7.23 -17.86
CA PRO A 108 -15.82 8.27 -17.91
C PRO A 108 -16.32 9.65 -17.46
N PRO A 109 -15.52 10.40 -16.69
CA PRO A 109 -15.89 11.74 -16.28
C PRO A 109 -15.84 12.72 -17.45
N SER A 110 -16.66 13.77 -17.38
CA SER A 110 -16.59 14.87 -18.35
C SER A 110 -15.24 15.57 -18.22
N LEU A 111 -14.43 15.55 -19.27
CA LEU A 111 -13.13 16.24 -19.29
C LEU A 111 -13.26 17.77 -19.22
N LYS A 112 -14.45 18.31 -19.54
CA LYS A 112 -14.73 19.74 -19.34
C LYS A 112 -14.86 20.08 -17.85
N LYS A 113 -15.44 19.19 -17.04
CA LYS A 113 -15.61 19.39 -15.60
C LYS A 113 -14.41 18.90 -14.79
N TYR A 114 -13.78 17.80 -15.21
CA TYR A 114 -12.63 17.19 -14.56
C TYR A 114 -11.52 16.94 -15.59
N PRO A 115 -10.72 17.97 -15.93
CA PRO A 115 -9.65 17.84 -16.91
C PRO A 115 -8.63 16.75 -16.56
N CYS A 116 -8.38 16.49 -15.27
CA CYS A 116 -7.51 15.42 -14.79
C CYS A 116 -7.97 14.01 -15.19
N GLY A 117 -9.26 13.81 -15.50
CA GLY A 117 -9.79 12.54 -15.98
C GLY A 117 -9.11 12.03 -17.26
N ARG A 118 -8.42 12.92 -18.01
CA ARG A 118 -7.60 12.55 -19.18
C ARG A 118 -6.44 11.60 -18.86
N PHE A 119 -6.05 11.54 -17.59
CA PHE A 119 -4.95 10.72 -17.10
C PHE A 119 -5.37 9.37 -16.51
N LEU A 120 -6.69 9.11 -16.44
CA LEU A 120 -7.23 7.84 -15.98
C LEU A 120 -6.82 6.74 -16.96
N LYS A 121 -6.27 5.64 -16.45
CA LYS A 121 -5.84 4.51 -17.29
C LYS A 121 -6.95 3.48 -17.42
N THR A 122 -7.06 2.89 -18.59
CA THR A 122 -8.03 1.82 -18.89
C THR A 122 -7.58 0.46 -18.37
N GLU A 123 -6.28 0.26 -18.18
CA GLU A 123 -5.68 -0.95 -17.61
C GLU A 123 -6.18 -1.18 -16.17
N LYS A 124 -6.68 -2.39 -15.88
CA LYS A 124 -7.08 -2.77 -14.53
C LYS A 124 -5.88 -2.67 -13.58
N GLY A 125 -6.15 -2.23 -12.35
CA GLY A 125 -5.11 -2.06 -11.33
C GLY A 125 -4.25 -0.81 -11.44
N ARG A 126 -4.28 -0.08 -12.57
CA ARG A 126 -3.54 1.18 -12.71
C ARG A 126 -4.50 2.37 -12.63
N PRO A 127 -4.63 3.07 -11.48
CA PRO A 127 -5.71 4.02 -11.30
C PRO A 127 -5.51 5.34 -12.08
N GLY A 128 -4.29 5.62 -12.52
CA GLY A 128 -3.96 6.78 -13.35
C GLY A 128 -2.46 6.84 -13.68
N ASN A 129 -1.91 8.05 -13.75
CA ASN A 129 -0.48 8.30 -13.91
C ASN A 129 0.03 9.30 -12.86
N CYS A 130 1.34 9.57 -12.85
CA CYS A 130 1.94 10.51 -11.91
C CYS A 130 1.32 11.91 -11.94
N GLN A 131 1.01 12.45 -13.13
CA GLN A 131 0.41 13.77 -13.28
C GLN A 131 -0.95 13.87 -12.58
N MET A 132 -1.76 12.81 -12.65
CA MET A 132 -3.06 12.75 -11.96
C MET A 132 -2.95 12.89 -10.44
N TYR A 133 -1.91 12.30 -9.84
CA TYR A 133 -1.74 12.23 -8.39
C TYR A 133 -0.68 13.18 -7.83
N GLN A 134 0.00 13.94 -8.69
CA GLN A 134 0.95 14.99 -8.34
C GLN A 134 0.42 16.34 -8.82
N ASP A 135 0.61 16.64 -10.11
CA ASP A 135 0.31 17.96 -10.69
C ASP A 135 -1.19 18.33 -10.63
N GLU A 136 -2.06 17.34 -10.73
CA GLU A 136 -3.51 17.51 -10.82
C GLU A 136 -4.26 16.99 -9.58
N LEU A 137 -3.56 16.85 -8.45
CA LEU A 137 -4.11 16.18 -7.25
C LEU A 137 -5.42 16.79 -6.78
N GLU A 138 -5.57 18.12 -6.80
CA GLU A 138 -6.81 18.78 -6.38
C GLU A 138 -7.97 18.53 -7.35
N CYS A 139 -7.72 18.51 -8.66
CA CYS A 139 -8.72 18.06 -9.62
C CYS A 139 -9.12 16.60 -9.37
N THR A 140 -8.13 15.74 -9.09
CA THR A 140 -8.35 14.32 -8.82
C THR A 140 -9.15 14.09 -7.54
N LYS A 141 -8.86 14.81 -6.45
CA LYS A 141 -9.65 14.78 -5.21
C LYS A 141 -11.08 15.24 -5.46
N HIS A 142 -11.26 16.31 -6.24
CA HIS A 142 -12.59 16.80 -6.58
C HIS A 142 -13.39 15.77 -7.40
N LEU A 143 -12.76 15.18 -8.43
CA LEU A 143 -13.35 14.11 -9.22
C LEU A 143 -13.77 12.92 -8.35
N THR A 144 -12.85 12.41 -7.52
CA THR A 144 -13.09 11.26 -6.63
C THR A 144 -14.19 11.57 -5.62
N SER A 145 -14.17 12.76 -5.00
CA SER A 145 -15.19 13.15 -4.01
C SER A 145 -16.57 13.26 -4.64
N ASP A 146 -16.68 13.91 -5.80
CA ASP A 146 -17.98 14.19 -6.45
C ASP A 146 -18.59 12.92 -7.06
N ARG A 147 -17.76 12.01 -7.57
CA ARG A 147 -18.23 10.78 -8.22
C ARG A 147 -18.37 9.59 -7.28
N CYS A 148 -17.60 9.56 -6.19
CA CYS A 148 -17.44 8.36 -5.37
C CYS A 148 -17.56 8.63 -3.86
N GLY A 149 -17.71 9.88 -3.44
CA GLY A 149 -17.85 10.26 -2.04
C GLY A 149 -16.53 10.33 -1.26
N LYS A 150 -16.66 10.73 0.00
CA LYS A 150 -15.52 11.07 0.88
C LYS A 150 -14.65 9.85 1.21
N GLU A 151 -15.25 8.68 1.38
CA GLU A 151 -14.51 7.46 1.74
C GLU A 151 -13.48 7.05 0.68
N ALA A 152 -13.79 7.26 -0.61
CA ALA A 152 -12.85 7.02 -1.70
C ALA A 152 -11.67 8.01 -1.66
N VAL A 153 -11.93 9.28 -1.31
CA VAL A 153 -10.89 10.31 -1.13
C VAL A 153 -10.00 9.98 0.08
N ASP A 154 -10.59 9.59 1.20
CA ASP A 154 -9.85 9.23 2.41
C ASP A 154 -8.99 7.98 2.17
N SER A 155 -9.52 6.98 1.46
CA SER A 155 -8.76 5.79 1.04
C SER A 155 -7.61 6.16 0.09
N MET A 156 -7.84 7.02 -0.90
CA MET A 156 -6.79 7.51 -1.81
C MET A 156 -5.68 8.22 -1.05
N ASN A 157 -6.04 9.16 -0.17
CA ASN A 157 -5.08 9.96 0.60
C ASN A 157 -4.25 9.10 1.54
N LYS A 158 -4.90 8.16 2.25
CA LYS A 158 -4.22 7.23 3.16
C LYS A 158 -3.15 6.39 2.45
N HIS A 159 -3.37 6.05 1.19
CA HIS A 159 -2.48 5.17 0.42
C HIS A 159 -1.70 5.92 -0.69
N MET A 160 -1.62 7.25 -0.64
CA MET A 160 -0.98 8.05 -1.70
C MET A 160 0.46 7.62 -1.97
N GLY A 161 1.24 7.35 -0.92
CA GLY A 161 2.62 6.85 -1.07
C GLY A 161 2.70 5.52 -1.82
N TYR A 162 1.74 4.62 -1.60
CA TYR A 162 1.65 3.37 -2.34
C TYR A 162 1.24 3.59 -3.80
N ILE A 163 0.24 4.44 -4.05
CA ILE A 163 -0.21 4.80 -5.40
C ILE A 163 0.96 5.36 -6.22
N LEU A 164 1.66 6.37 -5.70
CA LEU A 164 2.81 6.98 -6.36
C LEU A 164 3.94 5.97 -6.58
N GLY A 165 4.21 5.11 -5.59
CA GLY A 165 5.22 4.05 -5.70
C GLY A 165 4.89 3.02 -6.78
N MET A 166 3.63 2.59 -6.89
CA MET A 166 3.18 1.64 -7.93
C MET A 166 3.37 2.21 -9.34
N MET A 167 3.18 3.52 -9.50
CA MET A 167 3.34 4.20 -10.78
C MET A 167 4.79 4.64 -11.05
N GLU A 168 5.73 4.31 -10.15
CA GLU A 168 7.14 4.72 -10.19
C GLU A 168 7.31 6.25 -10.32
N CYS A 169 6.43 6.99 -9.64
CA CYS A 169 6.50 8.44 -9.69
C CYS A 169 7.70 8.97 -8.91
N PRO A 170 8.41 9.98 -9.44
CA PRO A 170 9.47 10.63 -8.68
C PRO A 170 8.86 11.26 -7.43
N VAL A 171 9.47 11.01 -6.28
CA VAL A 171 9.08 11.66 -5.04
C VAL A 171 9.44 13.14 -5.19
N SER A 172 8.43 14.02 -5.22
CA SER A 172 8.64 15.47 -5.23
C SER A 172 9.28 15.85 -3.90
N VAL A 173 10.58 16.16 -3.95
CA VAL A 173 11.39 16.72 -2.84
C VAL A 173 10.96 18.16 -2.59
#